data_AF-A0A7Y3ENH3-F1
#
_entry.id   AF-A0A7Y3ENH3-F1
#
_cell.length_a   1.000
_cell.length_b   1.000
_cell.length_c   1.000
_cell.angle_alpha   90.00
_cell.angle_beta   90.00
_cell.angle_gamma   90.00
#
_symmetry.space_group_name_H-M   'P 1'
#
loop_
_entity.id
_entity.type
_entity.pdbx_description
1 polymer ?
#
loop_
_entity_poly.entity_id
_entity_poly.type
_entity_poly.pdbx_seq_one_letter_code
_entity_poly.pdbx_strand_id
1 'polypeptide(L)' 'VQAIQERQGLRIASIEEIAFRLGYIDHKQLAKLAKDMLKNEYGRYLMDIVTEEKV' A
#
# COMPACT_ATOMS: atom_id res chain seq x y z
N VAL A 1 -10.81 14.95 -6.62
CA VAL A 1 -9.82 14.22 -5.79
C VAL A 1 -9.10 13.12 -6.57
N GLN A 2 -9.75 12.40 -7.50
CA GLN A 2 -9.10 11.42 -8.41
C GLN A 2 -8.04 12.07 -9.34
N ALA A 3 -8.34 13.25 -9.88
CA ALA A 3 -7.51 13.92 -10.89
C ALA A 3 -6.13 14.44 -10.42
N ILE A 4 -5.85 14.46 -9.10
CA ILE A 4 -4.54 14.89 -8.56
C ILE A 4 -3.59 13.70 -8.38
N GLN A 5 -4.12 12.49 -8.17
CA GLN A 5 -3.31 11.29 -7.90
C GLN A 5 -2.52 10.84 -9.13
N GLU A 6 -3.09 10.98 -10.32
CA GLU A 6 -2.43 10.56 -11.58
C GLU A 6 -1.21 11.40 -11.94
N ARG A 7 -1.12 12.65 -11.45
CA ARG A 7 -0.05 13.57 -11.85
C ARG A 7 1.22 13.51 -11.00
N GLN A 8 1.12 13.04 -9.77
CA GLN A 8 2.26 13.08 -8.84
C GLN A 8 2.86 11.71 -8.51
N GLY A 9 2.30 10.61 -9.03
CA GLY A 9 2.77 9.25 -8.72
C GLY A 9 2.67 8.88 -7.23
N LEU A 10 2.20 9.81 -6.39
CA LEU A 10 2.04 9.71 -4.97
C LEU A 10 0.55 9.50 -4.70
N ARG A 11 0.19 8.30 -4.27
CA ARG A 11 -1.13 8.02 -3.70
C ARG A 11 -1.19 8.70 -2.33
N ILE A 12 -1.63 9.96 -2.35
CA ILE A 12 -1.76 10.79 -1.15
C ILE A 12 -2.74 10.08 -0.19
N ALA A 13 -2.25 9.71 1.00
CA ALA A 13 -2.99 9.20 2.17
C ALA A 13 -3.25 7.68 2.28
N SER A 14 -2.28 6.85 1.91
CA SER A 14 -2.27 5.43 2.30
C SER A 14 -1.94 5.23 3.77
N ILE A 15 -2.97 5.16 4.62
CA ILE A 15 -2.80 4.93 6.07
C ILE A 15 -2.08 3.60 6.33
N GLU A 16 -2.33 2.58 5.49
CA GLU A 16 -1.70 1.27 5.59
C GLU A 16 -0.20 1.33 5.34
N GLU A 17 0.24 2.07 4.31
CA GLU A 17 1.66 2.27 4.01
C GLU A 17 2.33 3.06 5.13
N ILE A 18 1.70 4.13 5.60
CA ILE A 18 2.23 4.94 6.71
C ILE A 18 2.34 4.07 7.97
N ALA A 19 1.31 3.28 8.29
CA ALA A 19 1.32 2.39 9.44
C ALA A 19 2.41 1.32 9.32
N PHE A 20 2.66 0.80 8.11
CA PHE A 20 3.73 -0.16 7.87
C PHE A 20 5.11 0.47 8.01
N ARG A 21 5.36 1.63 7.38
CA ARG A 21 6.62 2.38 7.49
C ARG A 21 6.92 2.86 8.91
N LEU A 22 5.88 3.17 9.70
CA LEU A 22 6.01 3.55 11.11
C LEU A 22 6.12 2.34 12.05
N GLY A 23 6.03 1.11 11.54
CA GLY A 23 6.11 -0.12 12.32
C GLY A 23 4.87 -0.41 13.19
N TYR A 24 3.74 0.26 12.94
CA TYR A 24 2.47 -0.02 13.62
C TYR A 24 1.83 -1.33 13.16
N ILE A 25 2.07 -1.73 11.90
CA ILE A 25 1.61 -3.01 11.35
C ILE A 25 2.79 -3.79 10.78
N ASP A 26 2.76 -5.10 10.96
CA ASP A 26 3.74 -6.02 10.39
C ASP A 26 3.43 -6.35 8.92
N HIS A 27 4.44 -6.83 8.21
CA HIS A 27 4.36 -7.35 6.86
C HIS A 27 3.17 -8.27 6.60
N LYS A 28 2.87 -9.18 7.53
CA LYS A 28 1.72 -10.10 7.41
C LYS A 28 0.39 -9.37 7.48
N GLN A 29 0.29 -8.31 8.28
CA GLN A 29 -0.91 -7.50 8.40
C GLN A 29 -1.11 -6.68 7.14
N LEU A 30 -0.05 -6.05 6.63
CA LEU A 30 -0.10 -5.32 5.36
C LEU A 30 -0.46 -6.26 4.19
N ALA A 31 0.12 -7.45 4.12
CA ALA A 31 -0.18 -8.44 3.09
C ALA A 31 -1.65 -8.92 3.13
N LYS A 32 -2.24 -9.04 4.32
CA LYS A 32 -3.65 -9.38 4.49
C LYS A 32 -4.56 -8.26 3.96
N LEU A 33 -4.27 -7.02 4.31
CA LEU A 33 -5.00 -5.84 3.82
C LEU A 33 -4.88 -5.71 2.30
N ALA A 34 -3.66 -5.87 1.77
CA ALA A 34 -3.38 -5.87 0.34
C ALA A 34 -4.18 -6.97 -0.39
N LYS A 35 -4.27 -8.17 0.21
CA LYS A 35 -5.01 -9.30 -0.36
C LYS A 35 -6.51 -9.01 -0.51
N ASP A 36 -7.13 -8.37 0.49
CA ASP A 36 -8.54 -7.98 0.41
C ASP A 36 -8.77 -6.89 -0.66
N MET A 37 -7.75 -6.08 -0.95
CA MET A 37 -7.81 -4.99 -1.93
C MET A 37 -7.22 -5.35 -3.30
N LEU A 38 -6.80 -6.60 -3.56
CA LEU A 38 -6.15 -7.05 -4.82
C LEU A 38 -6.93 -6.73 -6.10
N LYS A 39 -8.25 -6.52 -5.98
CA LYS A 39 -9.14 -6.19 -7.10
C LYS A 39 -8.83 -4.81 -7.70
N ASN A 40 -8.28 -3.88 -6.93
CA ASN A 40 -7.90 -2.55 -7.40
C ASN A 40 -6.37 -2.41 -7.47
N GLU A 41 -5.92 -1.37 -8.17
CA GLU A 41 -4.49 -1.07 -8.30
C GLU A 41 -3.84 -0.68 -6.96
N TYR A 42 -4.66 -0.37 -5.94
CA TYR A 42 -4.21 -0.06 -4.59
C TYR A 42 -3.73 -1.28 -3.83
N GLY A 43 -4.52 -2.36 -3.80
CA GLY A 43 -4.07 -3.61 -3.19
C GLY A 43 -2.87 -4.23 -3.90
N ARG A 44 -2.74 -4.06 -5.22
CA ARG A 44 -1.54 -4.48 -5.97
C ARG A 44 -0.30 -3.73 -5.50
N TYR A 45 -0.38 -2.40 -5.38
CA TYR A 45 0.72 -1.59 -4.89
C TYR A 45 1.15 -1.93 -3.45
N LEU A 46 0.18 -2.13 -2.54
CA LEU A 46 0.50 -2.57 -1.19
C LEU A 46 1.17 -3.94 -1.18
N MET A 47 0.78 -4.84 -2.09
CA MET A 47 1.42 -6.15 -2.26
C MET A 47 2.83 -6.05 -2.84
N ASP A 48 3.09 -5.09 -3.73
CA ASP A 48 4.45 -4.79 -4.23
C ASP A 48 5.35 -4.28 -3.10
N ILE A 49 4.89 -3.34 -2.26
CA ILE A 49 5.65 -2.86 -1.08
C ILE A 49 6.01 -4.03 -0.15
N VAL A 50 5.03 -4.90 0.12
CA VAL A 50 5.23 -6.14 0.88
C VAL A 50 6.26 -7.04 0.17
N THR A 51 6.25 -7.16 -1.16
CA THR A 51 7.16 -8.07 -1.84
C THR A 51 8.59 -7.51 -1.96
N GLU A 52 8.75 -6.21 -2.18
CA GLU A 52 10.04 -5.52 -2.33
C GLU A 52 10.85 -5.49 -1.03
N GLU A 53 10.22 -5.35 0.13
CA GLU A 53 10.93 -5.27 1.42
C GLU A 53 11.50 -6.62 1.90
N LYS A 54 11.22 -7.73 1.19
CA LYS A 54 11.72 -9.07 1.49
C LYS A 54 13.09 -9.40 0.86
N VAL A 55 13.71 -8.47 0.13
CA VAL A 55 15.01 -8.63 -0.54
C VAL A 55 16.10 -7.93 0.26
#